data_AF-A0A183LUU2-F1
#
_entry.id   AF-A0A183LUU2-F1
#
_cell.length_a   1.000
_cell.length_b   1.000
_cell.length_c   1.000
_cell.angle_alpha   90.00
_cell.angle_beta   90.00
_cell.angle_gamma   90.00
#
_symmetry.space_group_name_H-M   'P 1'
#
loop_
_entity.id
_entity.type
_entity.pdbx_description
1 polymer ?
#
loop_
_entity_poly.entity_id
_entity_poly.type
_entity_poly.pdbx_seq_one_letter_code
_entity_poly.pdbx_strand_id
1 'polypeptide(L)'
;MLKPWKQLSLFFFYSPILFYGNLLGTGITVLKALDVLRTYNVPIENVILLTLFVSPQSVINVLTRNPALRIVTSEIHPVVPSHFGQRYFGTF
;
A
#
# COMPACT_ATOMS: atom_id res chain seq x y z
N MET A 1 -4.33 18.87 26.87
CA MET A 1 -5.19 17.90 26.15
C MET A 1 -4.87 18.01 24.65
N LEU A 2 -4.15 17.04 24.08
CA LEU A 2 -3.76 17.07 22.66
C LEU A 2 -4.97 16.73 21.79
N LYS A 3 -5.17 17.47 20.69
CA LYS A 3 -6.27 17.20 19.74
C LYS A 3 -6.12 15.78 19.17
N PRO A 4 -7.20 15.01 18.99
CA PRO A 4 -7.17 13.60 18.60
C PRO A 4 -6.36 13.32 17.32
N TRP A 5 -6.32 14.29 16.41
CA TRP A 5 -5.54 14.25 15.16
C TRP A 5 -4.01 14.19 15.38
N LYS A 6 -3.50 14.74 16.48
CA LYS A 6 -2.07 14.64 16.87
C LYS A 6 -1.72 13.26 17.45
N GLN A 7 -2.72 12.53 17.93
CA GLN A 7 -2.53 11.18 18.48
C GLN A 7 -2.60 10.12 17.35
N LEU A 8 -3.46 10.36 16.35
CA LEU A 8 -3.43 9.64 15.08
C LEU A 8 -2.15 9.93 14.29
N SER A 9 -1.63 11.17 14.31
CA SER A 9 -0.32 11.44 13.70
C SER A 9 0.81 10.66 14.41
N LEU A 10 0.76 10.49 15.73
CA LEU A 10 1.78 9.72 16.45
C LEU A 10 1.87 8.24 16.01
N PHE A 11 0.76 7.63 15.58
CA PHE A 11 0.76 6.28 15.01
C PHE A 11 1.39 6.22 13.61
N PHE A 12 1.23 7.27 12.81
CA PHE A 12 1.85 7.37 11.48
C PHE A 12 3.30 7.86 11.48
N PHE A 13 3.74 8.54 12.55
CA PHE A 13 5.09 9.11 12.63
C PHE A 13 6.18 8.09 13.01
N TYR A 14 5.83 6.91 13.55
CA TYR A 14 6.81 5.87 13.93
C TYR A 14 6.69 4.57 13.14
N SER A 15 5.66 4.39 12.32
CA SER A 15 5.56 3.26 11.38
C SER A 15 4.63 3.62 10.23
N PRO A 16 5.15 4.13 9.10
CA PRO A 16 4.35 4.34 7.91
C PRO A 16 3.91 2.98 7.32
N ILE A 17 2.81 2.45 7.83
CA ILE A 17 2.12 1.34 7.19
C ILE A 17 1.19 1.95 6.15
N LEU A 18 1.49 1.71 4.87
CA LEU A 18 0.61 2.07 3.76
C LEU A 18 -0.26 0.84 3.43
N PHE A 19 -1.53 0.89 3.81
CA PHE A 19 -2.52 -0.11 3.42
C PHE A 19 -3.12 0.28 2.06
N TYR A 20 -2.74 -0.42 1.00
CA TYR A 20 -3.37 -0.26 -0.31
C TYR A 20 -4.33 -1.41 -0.54
N GLY A 21 -5.61 -1.05 -0.72
CA GLY A 21 -6.74 -1.95 -0.67
C GLY A 21 -6.55 -3.25 -1.44
N ASN A 22 -6.34 -4.33 -0.71
CA ASN A 22 -6.56 -5.76 -1.00
C ASN A 22 -6.01 -6.36 -2.31
N LEU A 23 -5.63 -5.58 -3.33
CA LEU A 23 -5.31 -6.02 -4.69
C LEU A 23 -4.24 -5.13 -5.33
N LEU A 24 -3.10 -5.70 -5.71
CA LEU A 24 -2.10 -5.05 -6.56
C LEU A 24 -2.11 -5.63 -7.98
N GLY A 25 -2.96 -5.06 -8.84
CA GLY A 25 -3.03 -5.42 -10.26
C GLY A 25 -1.81 -4.95 -11.07
N THR A 26 -1.70 -3.63 -11.29
CA THR A 26 -0.61 -2.99 -12.07
C THR A 26 0.39 -2.20 -11.22
N GLY A 27 0.04 -1.94 -9.96
CA GLY A 27 0.85 -1.13 -9.02
C GLY A 27 0.77 0.38 -9.21
N ILE A 28 0.03 0.90 -10.21
CA ILE A 28 -0.04 2.35 -10.49
C ILE A 28 -0.56 3.15 -9.30
N THR A 29 -1.61 2.66 -8.64
CA THR A 29 -2.24 3.37 -7.53
C THR A 29 -1.31 3.46 -6.32
N VAL A 30 -0.55 2.40 -6.05
CA VAL A 30 0.52 2.39 -5.04
C VAL A 30 1.59 3.42 -5.40
N LEU A 31 2.08 3.43 -6.65
CA LEU A 31 3.11 4.38 -7.08
C LEU A 31 2.67 5.83 -6.85
N LYS A 32 1.44 6.19 -7.21
CA LYS A 32 0.88 7.53 -6.94
C LYS A 32 0.83 7.85 -5.45
N ALA A 33 0.47 6.89 -4.61
CA ALA A 33 0.45 7.09 -3.17
C ALA A 33 1.85 7.27 -2.58
N LEU A 34 2.85 6.52 -3.07
CA LEU A 34 4.25 6.73 -2.71
C LEU A 34 4.73 8.12 -3.15
N ASP A 35 4.30 8.61 -4.32
CA ASP A 35 4.61 9.98 -4.77
C ASP A 35 4.05 11.02 -3.80
N VAL A 36 2.80 10.86 -3.36
CA VAL A 36 2.18 11.72 -2.34
C VAL A 36 2.96 11.66 -1.03
N LEU A 37 3.33 10.47 -0.54
CA LEU A 37 4.14 10.34 0.69
C LEU A 37 5.48 11.06 0.59
N ARG A 38 6.14 11.02 -0.58
CA ARG A 38 7.38 11.77 -0.81
C ARG A 38 7.19 13.28 -0.71
N THR A 39 6.03 13.82 -1.14
CA THR A 39 5.73 15.26 -0.99
C THR A 39 5.61 15.71 0.47
N TYR A 40 5.38 14.78 1.40
CA TYR A 40 5.39 15.01 2.84
C TYR A 40 6.70 14.57 3.51
N ASN A 41 7.77 14.37 2.73
CA ASN A 41 9.10 13.96 3.20
C ASN A 41 9.11 12.63 3.97
N VAL A 42 8.20 11.70 3.64
CA VAL A 42 8.23 10.35 4.22
C VAL A 42 9.27 9.50 3.47
N PRO A 43 10.32 9.00 4.14
CA PRO A 43 11.32 8.15 3.50
C PRO A 43 10.73 6.76 3.22
N ILE A 44 11.04 6.21 2.04
CA ILE A 44 10.45 4.96 1.55
C ILE A 44 10.85 3.74 2.40
N GLU A 45 12.04 3.74 2.99
CA GLU A 45 12.50 2.67 3.90
C GLU A 45 11.60 2.49 5.13
N ASN A 46 10.88 3.54 5.53
CA ASN A 46 9.94 3.48 6.63
C ASN A 46 8.55 2.99 6.16
N VAL A 47 8.31 2.91 4.85
CA VAL A 47 7.02 2.52 4.30
C VAL A 47 6.93 0.99 4.16
N ILE A 48 5.87 0.41 4.72
CA ILE A 48 5.49 -0.98 4.48
C ILE A 48 4.18 -1.00 3.69
N LEU A 49 4.22 -1.60 2.50
CA LEU A 49 3.04 -1.87 1.69
C LEU A 49 2.41 -3.20 2.10
N LEU A 50 1.24 -3.13 2.75
CA LEU A 50 0.46 -4.32 3.14
C LEU A 50 -0.69 -4.53 2.16
N THR A 51 -0.80 -5.75 1.61
CA THR A 51 -1.84 -6.16 0.66
C THR A 51 -2.16 -7.65 0.81
N LEU A 52 -3.28 -8.12 0.24
CA LEU A 52 -3.66 -9.54 0.29
C LEU A 52 -3.18 -10.29 -0.97
N PHE A 53 -3.41 -9.71 -2.15
CA PHE A 53 -3.05 -10.32 -3.43
C PHE A 53 -2.18 -9.37 -4.26
N VAL A 54 -1.16 -9.93 -4.92
CA VAL A 54 -0.31 -9.18 -5.87
C VAL A 54 -0.06 -9.97 -7.14
N SER A 55 0.11 -9.27 -8.27
CA SER A 55 0.67 -9.88 -9.49
C SER A 55 2.21 -9.77 -9.49
N PRO A 56 2.94 -10.74 -10.06
CA PRO A 56 4.40 -10.64 -10.21
C PRO A 56 4.84 -9.35 -10.92
N GLN A 57 4.11 -8.98 -11.99
CA GLN A 57 4.38 -7.77 -12.75
C GLN A 57 4.24 -6.49 -11.91
N SER A 58 3.25 -6.45 -11.00
CA SER A 58 3.06 -5.30 -10.09
C SER A 58 4.20 -5.16 -9.09
N VAL A 59 4.67 -6.28 -8.52
CA VAL A 59 5.77 -6.29 -7.56
C VAL A 59 7.05 -5.79 -8.22
N ILE A 60 7.37 -6.28 -9.43
CA ILE A 60 8.52 -5.81 -10.21
C ILE A 60 8.39 -4.31 -10.46
N ASN A 61 7.26 -3.84 -11.01
CA ASN A 61 7.07 -2.43 -11.33
C ASN A 61 7.20 -1.51 -10.10
N VAL A 62 6.68 -1.93 -8.94
CA VAL A 62 6.77 -1.15 -7.69
C VAL A 62 8.19 -1.15 -7.15
N LEU A 63 8.84 -2.31 -7.02
CA LEU A 63 10.17 -2.43 -6.41
C LEU A 63 11.28 -1.87 -7.30
N THR A 64 11.18 -1.96 -8.63
CA THR A 64 12.16 -1.33 -9.54
C THR A 64 12.24 0.19 -9.33
N ARG A 65 11.12 0.84 -8.98
CA ARG A 65 11.07 2.29 -8.71
C ARG A 65 11.29 2.64 -7.23
N ASN A 66 11.14 1.66 -6.34
CA ASN A 66 11.16 1.83 -4.89
C ASN A 66 11.92 0.67 -4.23
N PRO A 67 13.24 0.54 -4.47
CA PRO A 67 14.00 -0.62 -4.03
C PRO A 67 14.07 -0.78 -2.50
N ALA A 68 13.90 0.32 -1.76
CA ALA A 68 13.87 0.31 -0.29
C ALA A 68 12.49 -0.04 0.31
N LEU A 69 11.44 -0.16 -0.52
CA LEU A 69 10.08 -0.45 -0.05
C LEU A 69 9.97 -1.91 0.39
N ARG A 70 9.30 -2.14 1.52
CA ARG A 70 8.95 -3.49 1.97
C ARG A 70 7.50 -3.80 1.60
N ILE A 71 7.27 -4.92 0.94
CA ILE A 71 5.93 -5.41 0.58
C ILE A 71 5.63 -6.66 1.40
N VAL A 72 4.49 -6.65 2.09
CA VAL A 72 3.93 -7.81 2.79
C VAL A 72 2.63 -8.19 2.09
N THR A 73 2.58 -9.41 1.57
CA THR A 73 1.42 -9.96 0.87
C THR A 73 1.09 -11.36 1.36
N SER A 74 -0.19 -11.75 1.30
CA SER A 74 -0.62 -13.11 1.59
C SER A 74 -0.43 -14.04 0.41
N GLU A 75 -0.68 -13.56 -0.82
CA GLU A 75 -0.61 -14.37 -2.03
C GLU A 75 0.00 -13.59 -3.21
N ILE A 76 0.73 -14.31 -4.07
CA ILE A 76 1.21 -13.84 -5.37
C ILE A 76 0.52 -14.68 -6.44
N HIS A 77 -0.27 -14.06 -7.30
CA HIS A 77 -1.03 -14.75 -8.34
C HIS A 77 -1.04 -13.95 -9.66
N PRO A 78 -0.91 -14.59 -10.84
CA PRO A 78 -0.89 -13.88 -12.13
C PRO A 78 -2.16 -13.07 -12.40
N VAL A 79 -3.30 -13.57 -11.93
CA VAL A 79 -4.62 -12.95 -12.08
C VAL A 79 -5.12 -12.51 -10.72
N VAL A 80 -5.19 -11.20 -10.50
CA VAL A 80 -5.64 -10.62 -9.23
C VAL A 80 -7.18 -10.64 -9.17
N PRO A 81 -7.81 -11.09 -8.08
CA PRO A 81 -9.26 -11.28 -8.01
C PRO A 81 -10.02 -9.95 -8.03
N SER A 82 -10.37 -9.48 -9.24
CA SER A 82 -11.04 -8.20 -9.50
C SER A 82 -12.40 -8.05 -8.79
N HIS A 83 -13.09 -9.16 -8.55
CA HIS A 83 -14.37 -9.21 -7.85
C HIS A 83 -14.25 -9.13 -6.32
N PHE A 84 -13.04 -9.09 -5.76
CA PHE A 84 -12.86 -9.05 -4.30
C PHE A 84 -13.60 -7.87 -3.69
N GLY A 85 -13.50 -6.67 -4.26
CA GLY A 85 -14.17 -5.48 -3.72
C GLY A 85 -15.68 -5.65 -3.67
N GLN A 86 -16.29 -6.14 -4.75
CA GLN A 86 -17.73 -6.40 -4.83
C GLN A 86 -18.18 -7.42 -3.78
N ARG A 87 -17.44 -8.53 -3.64
CA ARG A 87 -17.73 -9.58 -2.65
C ARG A 87 -17.52 -9.11 -1.22
N TYR A 88 -16.45 -8.37 -0.96
CA TYR A 88 -16.09 -7.89 0.37
C TYR A 88 -17.07 -6.84 0.89
N PHE A 89 -17.48 -5.90 0.03
CA PHE A 89 -18.40 -4.82 0.41
C PHE A 89 -19.88 -5.13 0.16
N GLY A 90 -20.20 -6.28 -0.45
CA GLY A 90 -21.59 -6.70 -0.69
C GLY A 90 -22.34 -5.81 -1.69
N THR A 91 -21.65 -5.16 -2.62
CA THR A 91 -22.23 -4.18 -3.56
C THR A 91 -22.67 -4.82 -4.88
N PHE A 92 -23.44 -5.91 -4.82
CA PHE A 92 -24.03 -6.57 -5.99
C PHE A 92 -25.28 -5.84 -6.48
#